data_AF-A0A2K9NS12-F1
#
_entry.id   AF-A0A2K9NS12-F1
#
_cell.length_a   1.000
_cell.length_b   1.000
_cell.length_c   1.000
_cell.angle_alpha   90.00
_cell.angle_beta   90.00
_cell.angle_gamma   90.00
#
_symmetry.space_group_name_H-M   'P 1'
#
loop_
_entity.id
_entity.type
_entity.pdbx_description
1 polymer ?
#
loop_
_entity_poly.entity_id
_entity_poly.type
_entity_poly.pdbx_seq_one_letter_code
_entity_poly.pdbx_strand_id
1 'polypeptide(L)'
;MKKILFTLAALYSVNTFAGTLPTTKNEFCARFEDDSILAAYTDESSNLMAFKNQGGLFNGGVCWWHSRFQRNIFYLSIFRPDLPRPKASEVKALIKEIRSGQKVFIIPGFSNFSDFSETYKKEILSELESWQLYDGVVLGSWIDGLKGDTKVRPDVLKGMMDKVFDYVAVNKKIAYQKLQIKGITSHAWLITNMKKVDGGGYEIGLIDSNNPRQCENYSYKNGDESFFEKGYGNFVPYLEFTREEERLSYAAKTYCGVKAFGNSHPENWARDYDLDLKEAKASR
;
A
#
# COMPACT_ATOMS: atom_id res chain seq x y z
N MET A 1 -4.34 -56.01 34.69
CA MET A 1 -3.46 -55.02 34.03
C MET A 1 -4.29 -54.23 33.01
N LYS A 2 -4.71 -53.01 33.31
CA LYS A 2 -5.34 -52.10 32.34
C LYS A 2 -4.46 -50.85 32.26
N LYS A 3 -3.72 -50.71 31.16
CA LYS A 3 -2.96 -49.50 30.85
C LYS A 3 -3.93 -48.50 30.23
N ILE A 4 -4.25 -47.46 30.99
CA ILE A 4 -4.99 -46.30 30.49
C ILE A 4 -3.98 -45.45 29.72
N LEU A 5 -4.09 -45.42 28.39
CA LEU A 5 -3.38 -44.46 27.55
C LEU A 5 -4.06 -43.09 27.74
N PHE A 6 -3.35 -42.17 28.39
CA PHE A 6 -3.67 -40.75 28.33
C PHE A 6 -3.08 -40.18 27.03
N THR A 7 -3.93 -39.99 26.03
CA THR A 7 -3.57 -39.26 24.81
C THR A 7 -3.58 -37.77 25.15
N LEU A 8 -2.38 -37.19 25.32
CA LEU A 8 -2.19 -35.75 25.46
C LEU A 8 -2.57 -35.10 24.12
N ALA A 9 -3.78 -34.56 24.02
CA ALA A 9 -4.13 -33.61 22.97
C ALA A 9 -3.39 -32.31 23.29
N ALA A 10 -2.15 -32.18 22.79
CA ALA A 10 -1.47 -30.91 22.72
C ALA A 10 -2.29 -30.02 21.77
N LEU A 11 -3.20 -29.24 22.36
CA LEU A 11 -3.85 -28.10 21.73
C LEU A 11 -2.73 -27.14 21.32
N TYR A 12 -2.24 -27.31 20.09
CA TYR A 12 -1.56 -26.24 19.39
C TYR A 12 -2.59 -25.14 19.21
N SER A 13 -2.66 -24.24 20.19
CA SER A 13 -3.22 -22.91 20.00
C SER A 13 -2.36 -22.24 18.94
N VAL A 14 -2.74 -22.46 17.68
CA VAL A 14 -2.40 -21.57 16.59
C VAL A 14 -2.94 -20.22 17.02
N ASN A 15 -2.04 -19.37 17.51
CA ASN A 15 -2.35 -17.96 17.66
C ASN A 15 -2.63 -17.48 16.24
N THR A 16 -3.91 -17.45 15.87
CA THR A 16 -4.37 -16.66 14.73
C THR A 16 -4.07 -15.24 15.15
N PHE A 17 -2.89 -14.75 14.76
CA PHE A 17 -2.56 -13.34 14.89
C PHE A 17 -3.59 -12.63 14.00
N ALA A 18 -4.64 -12.10 14.63
CA ALA A 18 -5.49 -11.11 13.98
C ALA A 18 -4.54 -10.04 13.45
N GLY A 19 -4.64 -9.73 12.15
CA GLY A 19 -3.67 -8.91 11.45
C GLY A 19 -3.76 -7.46 11.87
N THR A 20 -3.61 -7.11 13.14
CA THR A 20 -3.62 -5.74 13.63
C THR A 20 -2.27 -5.09 13.38
N LEU A 21 -2.29 -3.79 13.05
CA LEU A 21 -1.07 -3.01 12.96
C LEU A 21 -0.30 -3.03 14.31
N PRO A 22 1.03 -3.01 14.27
CA PRO A 22 1.85 -3.29 15.45
C PRO A 22 1.71 -2.18 16.49
N THR A 23 1.74 -2.57 17.76
CA THR A 23 1.64 -1.65 18.90
C THR A 23 2.96 -1.51 19.67
N THR A 24 3.90 -2.42 19.45
CA THR A 24 5.23 -2.39 20.05
C THR A 24 6.33 -2.51 19.01
N LYS A 25 7.56 -2.13 19.37
CA LYS A 25 8.73 -2.34 18.52
C LYS A 25 8.93 -3.82 18.18
N ASN A 26 8.71 -4.70 19.16
CA ASN A 26 8.88 -6.14 18.96
C ASN A 26 7.87 -6.69 17.95
N GLU A 27 6.59 -6.33 18.09
CA GLU A 27 5.56 -6.68 17.09
C GLU A 27 5.88 -6.11 15.71
N PHE A 28 6.32 -4.85 15.64
CA PHE A 28 6.71 -4.23 14.37
C PHE A 28 7.88 -4.96 13.70
N CYS A 29 8.87 -5.41 14.48
CA CYS A 29 10.04 -6.07 13.94
C CYS A 29 9.83 -7.57 13.66
N ALA A 30 8.94 -8.23 14.39
CA ALA A 30 8.59 -9.63 14.17
C ALA A 30 8.04 -9.88 12.75
N ARG A 31 7.44 -8.89 12.11
CA ARG A 31 6.94 -9.02 10.73
C ARG A 31 8.02 -9.16 9.65
N PHE A 32 9.30 -8.98 10.00
CA PHE A 32 10.42 -9.29 9.10
C PHE A 32 10.91 -10.73 9.24
N GLU A 33 10.36 -11.49 10.18
CA GLU A 33 10.59 -12.93 10.32
C GLU A 33 9.58 -13.73 9.50
N ASP A 34 8.38 -13.17 9.28
CA ASP A 34 7.33 -13.71 8.41
C ASP A 34 6.82 -12.62 7.46
N ASP A 35 7.30 -12.69 6.23
CA ASP A 35 6.99 -11.72 5.18
C ASP A 35 5.48 -11.70 4.80
N SER A 36 4.68 -12.68 5.22
CA SER A 36 3.23 -12.73 4.90
C SER A 36 2.36 -11.75 5.68
N ILE A 37 2.90 -11.13 6.74
CA ILE A 37 2.13 -10.31 7.69
C ILE A 37 1.56 -9.01 7.06
N LEU A 38 2.24 -8.43 6.07
CA LEU A 38 1.75 -7.18 5.45
C LEU A 38 0.42 -7.36 4.71
N ALA A 39 0.21 -8.51 4.06
CA ALA A 39 -1.05 -8.80 3.39
C ALA A 39 -2.19 -8.96 4.40
N ALA A 40 -1.93 -9.63 5.53
CA ALA A 40 -2.92 -9.83 6.59
C ALA A 40 -3.43 -8.50 7.21
N TYR A 41 -2.59 -7.46 7.24
CA TYR A 41 -3.05 -6.14 7.69
C TYR A 41 -4.15 -5.55 6.82
N THR A 42 -4.21 -5.96 5.56
CA THR A 42 -5.11 -5.35 4.57
C THR A 42 -6.50 -5.97 4.58
N ASP A 43 -6.66 -7.13 5.22
CA ASP A 43 -7.95 -7.81 5.37
C ASP A 43 -8.79 -7.20 6.50
N GLU A 44 -8.15 -6.53 7.45
CA GLU A 44 -8.81 -5.93 8.61
C GLU A 44 -9.18 -4.46 8.34
N SER A 45 -10.49 -4.18 8.21
CA SER A 45 -10.98 -2.83 7.91
C SER A 45 -10.53 -1.75 8.91
N SER A 46 -10.24 -2.11 10.17
CA SER A 46 -9.69 -1.19 11.17
C SER A 46 -8.30 -0.67 10.82
N ASN A 47 -7.54 -1.41 10.01
CA ASN A 47 -6.22 -0.99 9.55
C ASN A 47 -6.27 -0.18 8.26
N LEU A 48 -7.45 0.05 7.70
CA LEU A 48 -7.64 0.73 6.44
C LEU A 48 -8.03 2.20 6.65
N MET A 49 -7.85 3.04 5.64
CA MET A 49 -8.18 4.45 5.77
C MET A 49 -9.70 4.62 5.89
N ALA A 50 -10.12 5.35 6.92
CA ALA A 50 -11.53 5.49 7.27
C ALA A 50 -12.30 6.45 6.40
N PHE A 51 -11.71 7.13 5.40
CA PHE A 51 -12.48 8.05 4.55
C PHE A 51 -12.16 7.84 3.08
N LYS A 52 -13.23 7.94 2.27
CA LYS A 52 -13.11 7.94 0.82
C LYS A 52 -12.30 9.14 0.37
N ASN A 53 -11.56 8.96 -0.71
CA ASN A 53 -10.92 10.04 -1.41
C ASN A 53 -11.95 11.16 -1.76
N GLN A 54 -11.63 12.38 -1.37
CA GLN A 54 -12.44 13.59 -1.56
C GLN A 54 -11.49 14.77 -1.84
N GLY A 55 -11.95 15.76 -2.61
CA GLY A 55 -11.19 17.00 -2.87
C GLY A 55 -10.28 16.93 -4.10
N GLY A 56 -9.16 17.64 -4.03
CA GLY A 56 -8.12 17.69 -5.07
C GLY A 56 -8.39 18.62 -6.26
N LEU A 57 -7.37 18.80 -7.11
CA LEU A 57 -7.44 19.66 -8.29
C LEU A 57 -8.51 19.14 -9.29
N PHE A 58 -9.36 20.04 -9.78
CA PHE A 58 -10.42 19.77 -10.76
C PHE A 58 -11.47 18.71 -10.33
N ASN A 59 -11.72 18.53 -9.03
CA ASN A 59 -12.58 17.46 -8.50
C ASN A 59 -12.10 16.04 -8.85
N GLY A 60 -10.83 15.89 -9.28
CA GLY A 60 -10.24 14.61 -9.68
C GLY A 60 -9.74 13.76 -8.51
N GLY A 61 -9.83 14.28 -7.28
CA GLY A 61 -9.39 13.57 -6.07
C GLY A 61 -7.88 13.60 -5.84
N VAL A 62 -7.46 13.07 -4.69
CA VAL A 62 -6.06 12.82 -4.29
C VAL A 62 -5.72 11.32 -4.32
N CYS A 63 -6.37 10.54 -5.18
CA CYS A 63 -6.34 9.06 -5.24
C CYS A 63 -4.93 8.45 -5.10
N TRP A 64 -3.97 8.96 -5.86
CA TRP A 64 -2.59 8.46 -5.86
C TRP A 64 -1.92 8.67 -4.50
N TRP A 65 -2.03 9.87 -3.96
CA TRP A 65 -1.45 10.23 -2.66
C TRP A 65 -2.16 9.53 -1.51
N HIS A 66 -3.46 9.31 -1.64
CA HIS A 66 -4.27 8.54 -0.70
C HIS A 66 -3.76 7.10 -0.56
N SER A 67 -3.56 6.41 -1.69
CA SER A 67 -2.97 5.05 -1.72
C SER A 67 -1.54 5.03 -1.18
N ARG A 68 -0.69 6.00 -1.57
CA ARG A 68 0.69 6.10 -1.05
C ARG A 68 0.71 6.31 0.46
N PHE A 69 -0.15 7.18 0.98
CA PHE A 69 -0.26 7.45 2.42
C PHE A 69 -0.64 6.18 3.19
N GLN A 70 -1.64 5.44 2.70
CA GLN A 70 -2.04 4.17 3.30
C GLN A 70 -0.92 3.10 3.22
N ARG A 71 -0.19 3.02 2.10
CA ARG A 71 0.97 2.14 1.98
C ARG A 71 2.06 2.50 3.00
N ASN A 72 2.33 3.79 3.22
CA ASN A 72 3.30 4.22 4.24
C ASN A 72 2.88 3.77 5.65
N ILE A 73 1.58 3.81 5.98
CA ILE A 73 1.06 3.30 7.27
C ILE A 73 1.37 1.81 7.43
N PHE A 74 1.05 0.99 6.42
CA PHE A 74 1.32 -0.45 6.48
C PHE A 74 2.80 -0.74 6.71
N TYR A 75 3.69 0.04 6.12
CA TYR A 75 5.12 -0.19 6.21
C TYR A 75 5.81 0.43 7.41
N LEU A 76 5.31 1.51 8.02
CA LEU A 76 6.13 2.31 8.94
C LEU A 76 5.43 2.71 10.24
N SER A 77 4.17 2.33 10.44
CA SER A 77 3.43 2.73 11.64
C SER A 77 3.64 1.79 12.84
N ILE A 78 3.63 2.38 14.04
CA ILE A 78 3.40 1.69 15.32
C ILE A 78 2.31 2.46 16.08
N PHE A 79 1.21 1.80 16.44
CA PHE A 79 0.07 2.41 17.13
C PHE A 79 0.21 2.29 18.64
N ARG A 80 0.11 3.40 19.37
CA ARG A 80 0.33 3.45 20.81
C ARG A 80 -0.89 4.01 21.54
N PRO A 81 -1.96 3.20 21.72
CA PRO A 81 -3.19 3.67 22.35
C PRO A 81 -3.02 4.09 23.82
N ASP A 82 -1.95 3.62 24.47
CA ASP A 82 -1.57 3.96 25.84
C ASP A 82 -0.94 5.35 25.98
N LEU A 83 -0.50 5.97 24.87
CA LEU A 83 0.05 7.32 24.86
C LEU A 83 -1.07 8.37 24.69
N PRO A 84 -0.89 9.60 25.18
CA PRO A 84 -1.85 10.67 24.96
C PRO A 84 -1.96 11.03 23.47
N ARG A 85 -3.17 11.33 23.00
CA ARG A 85 -3.39 11.82 21.63
C ARG A 85 -2.58 13.10 21.37
N PRO A 86 -2.05 13.27 20.14
CA PRO A 86 -1.21 14.41 19.81
C PRO A 86 -2.03 15.72 19.81
N LYS A 87 -1.38 16.81 20.18
CA LYS A 87 -1.92 18.18 20.03
C LYS A 87 -1.99 18.56 18.56
N ALA A 88 -2.79 19.57 18.22
CA ALA A 88 -3.00 20.00 16.84
C ALA A 88 -1.69 20.29 16.06
N SER A 89 -0.68 20.90 16.70
CA SER A 89 0.63 21.14 16.07
C SER A 89 1.42 19.86 15.79
N GLU A 90 1.29 18.87 16.67
CA GLU A 90 1.96 17.57 16.57
C GLU A 90 1.30 16.69 15.50
N VAL A 91 -0.03 16.79 15.35
CA VAL A 91 -0.79 16.09 14.29
C VAL A 91 -0.25 16.45 12.91
N LYS A 92 -0.06 17.74 12.63
CA LYS A 92 0.45 18.19 11.31
C LYS A 92 1.86 17.66 11.04
N ALA A 93 2.73 17.66 12.06
CA ALA A 93 4.09 17.12 11.94
C ALA A 93 4.06 15.61 11.70
N LEU A 94 3.22 14.87 12.45
CA LEU A 94 3.04 13.44 12.30
C LEU A 94 2.52 13.07 10.90
N ILE A 95 1.50 13.77 10.39
CA ILE A 95 0.97 13.52 9.03
C ILE A 95 2.03 13.76 7.95
N LYS A 96 2.87 14.79 8.10
CA LYS A 96 4.00 15.04 7.21
C LYS A 96 5.07 13.95 7.28
N GLU A 97 5.29 13.39 8.46
CA GLU A 97 6.21 12.28 8.69
C GLU A 97 5.66 10.98 8.04
N ILE A 98 4.36 10.72 8.17
CA ILE A 98 3.69 9.62 7.47
C ILE A 98 3.82 9.81 5.96
N ARG A 99 3.53 11.00 5.46
CA ARG A 99 3.66 11.36 4.04
C ARG A 99 5.06 11.07 3.50
N SER A 100 6.09 11.48 4.25
CA SER A 100 7.46 11.32 3.78
C SER A 100 7.87 9.86 3.67
N GLY A 101 7.37 8.99 4.56
CA GLY A 101 7.69 7.56 4.57
C GLY A 101 9.19 7.28 4.74
N GLN A 102 9.91 8.18 5.41
CA GLN A 102 11.38 8.12 5.51
C GLN A 102 11.87 7.33 6.73
N LYS A 103 11.02 7.12 7.72
CA LYS A 103 11.36 6.42 8.97
C LYS A 103 10.11 5.84 9.62
N VAL A 104 10.30 4.88 10.51
CA VAL A 104 9.23 4.36 11.37
C VAL A 104 8.70 5.48 12.27
N PHE A 105 7.38 5.58 12.38
CA PHE A 105 6.69 6.61 13.15
C PHE A 105 5.69 6.00 14.14
N ILE A 106 5.49 6.69 15.25
CA ILE A 106 4.56 6.29 16.31
C ILE A 106 3.29 7.13 16.18
N ILE A 107 2.13 6.48 16.23
CA ILE A 107 0.81 7.12 16.24
C ILE A 107 0.24 7.00 17.67
N PRO A 108 0.33 8.06 18.50
CA PRO A 108 -0.05 7.98 19.91
C PRO A 108 -1.56 8.22 20.11
N GLY A 109 -2.17 7.48 21.03
CA GLY A 109 -3.57 7.63 21.44
C GLY A 109 -4.61 7.03 20.48
N PHE A 110 -4.16 6.18 19.55
CA PHE A 110 -5.01 5.45 18.61
C PHE A 110 -4.65 3.97 18.61
N SER A 111 -5.67 3.11 18.52
CA SER A 111 -5.48 1.66 18.44
C SER A 111 -5.32 1.15 17.01
N ASN A 112 -5.73 1.92 16.00
CA ASN A 112 -5.71 1.50 14.60
C ASN A 112 -5.79 2.67 13.62
N PHE A 113 -5.56 2.39 12.33
CA PHE A 113 -5.50 3.40 11.29
C PHE A 113 -6.86 4.04 10.99
N SER A 114 -7.94 3.26 11.05
CA SER A 114 -9.29 3.75 10.81
C SER A 114 -9.65 4.88 11.80
N ASP A 115 -9.45 4.68 13.11
CA ASP A 115 -9.74 5.71 14.13
C ASP A 115 -8.86 6.96 13.94
N PHE A 116 -7.56 6.78 13.70
CA PHE A 116 -6.64 7.88 13.44
C PHE A 116 -7.03 8.71 12.21
N SER A 117 -7.31 8.02 11.10
CA SER A 117 -7.62 8.66 9.83
C SER A 117 -8.99 9.32 9.80
N GLU A 118 -9.99 8.78 10.51
CA GLU A 118 -11.28 9.45 10.67
C GLU A 118 -11.14 10.70 11.54
N THR A 119 -10.44 10.58 12.68
CA THR A 119 -10.27 11.67 13.65
C THR A 119 -9.57 12.88 13.03
N TYR A 120 -8.52 12.66 12.22
CA TYR A 120 -7.74 13.72 11.57
C TYR A 120 -7.97 13.80 10.06
N LYS A 121 -9.16 13.41 9.60
CA LYS A 121 -9.52 13.39 8.18
C LYS A 121 -9.21 14.72 7.48
N LYS A 122 -9.52 15.85 8.12
CA LYS A 122 -9.34 17.19 7.52
C LYS A 122 -7.87 17.52 7.32
N GLU A 123 -7.04 17.25 8.32
CA GLU A 123 -5.60 17.50 8.30
C GLU A 123 -4.90 16.58 7.29
N ILE A 124 -5.31 15.31 7.22
CA ILE A 124 -4.77 14.36 6.25
C ILE A 124 -5.13 14.81 4.84
N LEU A 125 -6.42 15.10 4.56
CA LEU A 125 -6.85 15.58 3.24
C LEU A 125 -6.10 16.85 2.82
N SER A 126 -5.95 17.82 3.72
CA SER A 126 -5.21 19.05 3.44
C SER A 126 -3.75 18.79 3.06
N GLU A 127 -3.09 17.84 3.73
CA GLU A 127 -1.72 17.45 3.36
C GLU A 127 -1.67 16.69 2.03
N LEU A 128 -2.63 15.80 1.75
CA LEU A 128 -2.71 15.08 0.47
C LEU A 128 -2.96 16.05 -0.70
N GLU A 129 -3.78 17.08 -0.52
CA GLU A 129 -4.00 18.13 -1.53
C GLU A 129 -2.75 18.98 -1.74
N SER A 130 -2.04 19.33 -0.65
CA SER A 130 -0.75 20.02 -0.74
C SER A 130 0.29 19.16 -1.45
N TRP A 131 0.31 17.85 -1.20
CA TRP A 131 1.21 16.90 -1.86
C TRP A 131 0.87 16.77 -3.35
N GLN A 132 -0.42 16.67 -3.68
CA GLN A 132 -0.89 16.70 -5.07
C GLN A 132 -0.48 17.95 -5.80
N LEU A 133 -0.66 19.12 -5.18
CA LEU A 133 -0.30 20.39 -5.81
C LEU A 133 1.20 20.45 -6.13
N TYR A 134 2.03 20.01 -5.18
CA TYR A 134 3.48 19.93 -5.39
C TYR A 134 3.83 18.97 -6.53
N ASP A 135 3.40 17.72 -6.48
CA ASP A 135 3.71 16.72 -7.51
C ASP A 135 3.10 17.06 -8.88
N GLY A 136 1.91 17.66 -8.90
CA GLY A 136 1.19 18.03 -10.12
C GLY A 136 1.79 19.25 -10.80
N VAL A 137 1.92 20.37 -10.07
CA VAL A 137 2.38 21.64 -10.63
C VAL A 137 3.88 21.67 -10.80
N VAL A 138 4.64 21.19 -9.82
CA VAL A 138 6.11 21.31 -9.84
C VAL A 138 6.73 20.21 -10.69
N LEU A 139 6.15 19.00 -10.69
CA LEU A 139 6.78 17.82 -11.31
C LEU A 139 6.03 17.30 -12.55
N GLY A 140 4.88 17.88 -12.90
CA GLY A 140 4.14 17.55 -14.12
C GLY A 140 3.39 16.21 -14.08
N SER A 141 3.22 15.61 -12.90
CA SER A 141 2.72 14.24 -12.72
C SER A 141 1.29 13.99 -13.26
N TRP A 142 0.49 15.04 -13.42
CA TRP A 142 -0.84 15.03 -14.05
C TRP A 142 -0.83 14.76 -15.55
N ILE A 143 0.19 15.22 -16.30
CA ILE A 143 0.36 14.91 -17.73
C ILE A 143 0.64 13.41 -17.91
N ASP A 144 1.27 12.81 -16.91
CA ASP A 144 1.63 11.41 -16.86
C ASP A 144 0.47 10.48 -16.48
N GLY A 145 -0.62 11.01 -15.93
CA GLY A 145 -1.85 10.25 -15.64
C GLY A 145 -2.76 10.03 -16.84
N LEU A 146 -2.51 10.75 -17.94
CA LEU A 146 -3.31 10.72 -19.17
C LEU A 146 -2.59 10.00 -20.33
N LYS A 147 -1.39 9.46 -20.08
CA LYS A 147 -0.54 8.82 -21.08
C LYS A 147 -0.38 7.34 -20.75
N GLY A 148 -1.00 6.50 -21.56
CA GLY A 148 -0.97 5.05 -21.49
C GLY A 148 -2.11 4.47 -22.33
N ASP A 149 -2.02 3.19 -22.64
CA ASP A 149 -3.07 2.51 -23.38
C ASP A 149 -4.15 1.98 -22.44
N THR A 150 -5.41 2.06 -22.84
CA THR A 150 -6.52 1.42 -22.11
C THR A 150 -6.70 -0.06 -22.47
N LYS A 151 -5.90 -0.54 -23.43
CA LYS A 151 -5.80 -1.93 -23.90
C LYS A 151 -4.39 -2.21 -24.40
N VAL A 152 -3.86 -3.39 -24.11
CA VAL A 152 -2.60 -3.88 -24.66
C VAL A 152 -2.81 -5.29 -25.23
N ARG A 153 -1.82 -5.83 -25.94
CA ARG A 153 -1.91 -7.22 -26.40
C ARG A 153 -1.98 -8.20 -25.21
N PRO A 154 -2.65 -9.35 -25.34
CA PRO A 154 -2.79 -10.30 -24.24
C PRO A 154 -1.47 -10.82 -23.66
N ASP A 155 -0.47 -11.05 -24.51
CA ASP A 155 0.88 -11.47 -24.09
C ASP A 155 1.58 -10.41 -23.24
N VAL A 156 1.36 -9.14 -23.58
CA VAL A 156 1.92 -8.00 -22.84
C VAL A 156 1.25 -7.87 -21.48
N LEU A 157 -0.09 -7.87 -21.43
CA LEU A 157 -0.81 -7.78 -20.16
C LEU A 157 -0.46 -8.94 -19.23
N LYS A 158 -0.33 -10.15 -19.78
CA LYS A 158 0.14 -11.31 -19.02
C LYS A 158 1.52 -11.06 -18.42
N GLY A 159 2.49 -10.59 -19.22
CA GLY A 159 3.83 -10.28 -18.74
C GLY A 159 3.85 -9.19 -17.66
N MET A 160 2.94 -8.21 -17.74
CA MET A 160 2.75 -7.21 -16.68
C MET A 160 2.21 -7.85 -15.40
N MET A 161 1.20 -8.72 -15.51
CA MET A 161 0.62 -9.40 -14.35
C MET A 161 1.56 -10.43 -13.72
N ASP A 162 2.38 -11.12 -14.51
CA ASP A 162 3.45 -11.99 -14.02
C ASP A 162 4.43 -11.19 -13.13
N LYS A 163 4.84 -9.99 -13.55
CA LYS A 163 5.70 -9.10 -12.75
C LYS A 163 5.03 -8.65 -11.44
N VAL A 164 3.74 -8.31 -11.48
CA VAL A 164 2.99 -7.93 -10.27
C VAL A 164 2.88 -9.14 -9.34
N PHE A 165 2.65 -10.34 -9.87
CA PHE A 165 2.62 -11.57 -9.09
C PHE A 165 3.97 -11.83 -8.39
N ASP A 166 5.09 -11.70 -9.10
CA ASP A 166 6.41 -11.84 -8.48
C ASP A 166 6.62 -10.78 -7.39
N TYR A 167 6.19 -9.54 -7.64
CA TYR A 167 6.29 -8.46 -6.67
C TYR A 167 5.46 -8.71 -5.39
N VAL A 168 4.21 -9.15 -5.54
CA VAL A 168 3.26 -9.29 -4.43
C VAL A 168 3.35 -10.67 -3.79
N ALA A 169 3.19 -11.73 -4.56
CA ALA A 169 3.06 -13.08 -4.03
C ALA A 169 4.41 -13.73 -3.70
N VAL A 170 5.47 -13.42 -4.46
CA VAL A 170 6.81 -13.99 -4.23
C VAL A 170 7.62 -13.10 -3.28
N ASN A 171 7.72 -11.81 -3.59
CA ASN A 171 8.50 -10.87 -2.77
C ASN A 171 7.74 -10.29 -1.57
N LYS A 172 6.44 -10.62 -1.42
CA LYS A 172 5.60 -10.25 -0.27
C LYS A 172 5.49 -8.74 -0.04
N LYS A 173 5.41 -7.97 -1.12
CA LYS A 173 5.28 -6.51 -1.10
C LYS A 173 3.87 -6.07 -1.46
N ILE A 174 3.52 -4.84 -1.06
CA ILE A 174 2.28 -4.20 -1.52
C ILE A 174 2.59 -3.42 -2.79
N ALA A 175 2.13 -3.93 -3.93
CA ALA A 175 2.29 -3.25 -5.22
C ALA A 175 1.39 -2.03 -5.29
N TYR A 176 1.94 -0.92 -5.77
CA TYR A 176 1.14 0.22 -6.16
C TYR A 176 0.88 0.14 -7.66
N GLN A 177 -0.39 0.17 -8.06
CA GLN A 177 -0.78 0.21 -9.45
C GLN A 177 -1.42 1.55 -9.78
N LYS A 178 -0.82 2.25 -10.75
CA LYS A 178 -1.42 3.42 -11.38
C LYS A 178 -2.38 2.94 -12.47
N LEU A 179 -3.63 3.39 -12.41
CA LEU A 179 -4.62 2.99 -13.41
C LEU A 179 -4.72 4.04 -14.52
N GLN A 180 -4.62 3.60 -15.77
CA GLN A 180 -4.81 4.45 -16.94
C GLN A 180 -6.26 4.38 -17.40
N ILE A 181 -7.09 5.27 -16.86
CA ILE A 181 -8.53 5.33 -17.14
C ILE A 181 -8.82 6.55 -18.01
N LYS A 182 -9.51 6.35 -19.13
CA LYS A 182 -9.83 7.43 -20.06
C LYS A 182 -10.69 8.50 -19.38
N GLY A 183 -10.18 9.73 -19.31
CA GLY A 183 -10.91 10.89 -18.78
C GLY A 183 -10.84 11.05 -17.26
N ILE A 184 -10.16 10.16 -16.53
CA ILE A 184 -9.89 10.31 -15.10
C ILE A 184 -8.42 10.68 -14.92
N THR A 185 -8.15 11.75 -14.16
CA THR A 185 -6.81 12.30 -14.01
C THR A 185 -5.95 11.57 -12.97
N SER A 186 -6.55 10.90 -11.99
CA SER A 186 -5.82 10.12 -11.00
C SER A 186 -6.66 9.00 -10.40
N HIS A 187 -6.22 7.75 -10.58
CA HIS A 187 -6.72 6.60 -9.84
C HIS A 187 -5.60 5.61 -9.54
N ALA A 188 -5.69 4.91 -8.40
CA ALA A 188 -4.70 3.92 -8.00
C ALA A 188 -5.31 2.76 -7.23
N TRP A 189 -4.65 1.61 -7.35
CA TRP A 189 -4.88 0.43 -6.55
C TRP A 189 -3.64 0.10 -5.74
N LEU A 190 -3.83 -0.41 -4.53
CA LEU A 190 -2.80 -1.15 -3.81
C LEU A 190 -3.10 -2.63 -3.94
N ILE A 191 -2.23 -3.40 -4.59
CA ILE A 191 -2.38 -4.85 -4.69
C ILE A 191 -1.69 -5.48 -3.49
N THR A 192 -2.49 -6.18 -2.69
CA THR A 192 -2.11 -6.66 -1.36
C THR A 192 -1.92 -8.17 -1.33
N ASN A 193 -2.59 -8.89 -2.23
CA ASN A 193 -2.44 -10.32 -2.38
C ASN A 193 -2.64 -10.74 -3.84
N MET A 194 -1.98 -11.83 -4.25
CA MET A 194 -2.21 -12.45 -5.55
C MET A 194 -2.04 -13.96 -5.45
N LYS A 195 -2.93 -14.70 -6.13
CA LYS A 195 -2.82 -16.15 -6.30
C LYS A 195 -3.06 -16.55 -7.73
N LYS A 196 -2.36 -17.58 -8.19
CA LYS A 196 -2.63 -18.21 -9.49
C LYS A 196 -3.96 -18.95 -9.42
N VAL A 197 -4.69 -18.95 -10.52
CA VAL A 197 -5.94 -19.71 -10.67
C VAL A 197 -5.78 -20.85 -11.68
N ASP A 198 -6.55 -21.91 -11.47
CA ASP A 198 -6.61 -23.03 -12.40
C ASP A 198 -7.12 -22.56 -13.77
N GLY A 199 -6.47 -23.02 -14.85
CA GLY A 199 -6.72 -22.51 -16.20
C GLY A 199 -5.92 -21.25 -16.58
N GLY A 200 -5.14 -20.69 -15.65
CA GLY A 200 -4.23 -19.56 -15.88
C GLY A 200 -4.83 -18.20 -15.55
N GLY A 201 -3.96 -17.23 -15.26
CA GLY A 201 -4.33 -15.91 -14.76
C GLY A 201 -4.17 -15.79 -13.24
N TYR A 202 -4.86 -14.82 -12.65
CA TYR A 202 -4.69 -14.44 -11.24
C TYR A 202 -6.01 -14.03 -10.57
N GLU A 203 -6.16 -14.40 -9.30
CA GLU A 203 -7.02 -13.70 -8.36
C GLU A 203 -6.18 -12.68 -7.60
N ILE A 204 -6.68 -11.45 -7.53
CA ILE A 204 -5.96 -10.26 -7.10
C ILE A 204 -6.74 -9.62 -5.95
N GLY A 205 -6.15 -9.57 -4.76
CA GLY A 205 -6.64 -8.78 -3.64
C GLY A 205 -6.12 -7.36 -3.75
N LEU A 206 -7.00 -6.36 -3.70
CA LEU A 206 -6.66 -4.96 -3.90
C LEU A 206 -7.44 -4.01 -3.00
N ILE A 207 -6.83 -2.88 -2.66
CA ILE A 207 -7.51 -1.73 -2.07
C ILE A 207 -7.63 -0.65 -3.14
N ASP A 208 -8.85 -0.29 -3.49
CA ASP A 208 -9.15 0.77 -4.46
C ASP A 208 -9.16 2.14 -3.75
N SER A 209 -8.49 3.17 -4.29
CA SER A 209 -8.45 4.51 -3.66
C SER A 209 -9.82 5.21 -3.51
N ASN A 210 -10.83 4.80 -4.28
CA ASN A 210 -12.22 5.26 -4.13
C ASN A 210 -12.99 4.44 -3.09
N ASN A 211 -12.50 3.24 -2.76
CA ASN A 211 -13.06 2.39 -1.72
C ASN A 211 -11.99 1.91 -0.72
N PRO A 212 -11.34 2.86 -0.01
CA PRO A 212 -10.12 2.55 0.73
C PRO A 212 -10.35 1.79 2.02
N ARG A 213 -11.62 1.51 2.37
CA ARG A 213 -12.06 0.87 3.63
C ARG A 213 -12.18 -0.64 3.53
N GLN A 214 -11.92 -1.22 2.36
CA GLN A 214 -12.03 -2.66 2.16
C GLN A 214 -11.00 -3.17 1.14
N CYS A 215 -10.63 -4.43 1.29
CA CYS A 215 -9.92 -5.20 0.28
C CYS A 215 -10.95 -5.89 -0.63
N GLU A 216 -10.79 -5.72 -1.94
CA GLU A 216 -11.65 -6.28 -2.97
C GLU A 216 -10.89 -7.35 -3.75
N ASN A 217 -11.62 -8.29 -4.35
CA ASN A 217 -11.03 -9.29 -5.22
C ASN A 217 -11.35 -8.99 -6.69
N TYR A 218 -10.32 -9.03 -7.53
CA TYR A 218 -10.43 -8.93 -8.97
C TYR A 218 -9.85 -10.18 -9.62
N SER A 219 -10.43 -10.64 -10.73
CA SER A 219 -9.95 -11.80 -11.48
C SER A 219 -9.43 -11.38 -12.85
N TYR A 220 -8.16 -11.69 -13.10
CA TYR A 220 -7.52 -11.55 -14.40
C TYR A 220 -7.36 -12.94 -15.04
N LYS A 221 -7.62 -13.05 -16.34
CA LYS A 221 -7.44 -14.29 -17.11
C LYS A 221 -6.43 -14.10 -18.23
N ASN A 222 -5.67 -15.16 -18.51
CA ASN A 222 -4.81 -15.19 -19.69
C ASN A 222 -5.68 -15.00 -20.95
N GLY A 223 -5.29 -14.06 -21.82
CA GLY A 223 -6.09 -13.70 -23.00
C GLY A 223 -6.76 -12.33 -22.86
N ASP A 224 -6.89 -11.79 -21.64
CA ASP A 224 -7.41 -10.44 -21.44
C ASP A 224 -6.45 -9.39 -22.03
N GLU A 225 -7.01 -8.35 -22.64
CA GLU A 225 -6.29 -7.19 -23.20
C GLU A 225 -6.31 -5.97 -22.28
N SER A 226 -7.23 -5.97 -21.31
CA SER A 226 -7.46 -4.88 -20.36
C SER A 226 -8.21 -5.39 -19.13
N PHE A 227 -8.18 -4.60 -18.08
CA PHE A 227 -9.07 -4.75 -16.93
C PHE A 227 -10.38 -3.99 -17.22
N PHE A 228 -11.46 -4.36 -16.56
CA PHE A 228 -12.75 -3.70 -16.70
C PHE A 228 -13.42 -3.49 -15.34
N GLU A 229 -13.82 -2.27 -15.05
CA GLU A 229 -14.64 -1.93 -13.88
C GLU A 229 -15.83 -1.07 -14.34
N LYS A 230 -17.03 -1.30 -13.79
CA LYS A 230 -18.26 -0.65 -14.30
C LYS A 230 -18.17 0.87 -14.26
N GLY A 231 -17.47 1.43 -13.27
CA GLY A 231 -17.27 2.86 -13.11
C GLY A 231 -16.14 3.45 -13.97
N TYR A 232 -15.20 2.63 -14.45
CA TYR A 232 -13.97 3.08 -15.11
C TYR A 232 -13.94 2.73 -16.61
N GLY A 233 -14.68 1.71 -17.01
CA GLY A 233 -14.54 1.09 -18.33
C GLY A 233 -13.28 0.24 -18.42
N ASN A 234 -12.72 0.12 -19.63
CA ASN A 234 -11.48 -0.62 -19.84
C ASN A 234 -10.26 0.22 -19.42
N PHE A 235 -9.32 -0.40 -18.72
CA PHE A 235 -8.06 0.22 -18.32
C PHE A 235 -6.93 -0.81 -18.25
N VAL A 236 -5.68 -0.32 -18.20
CA VAL A 236 -4.51 -1.15 -17.94
C VAL A 236 -3.85 -0.67 -16.63
N PRO A 237 -3.60 -1.57 -15.67
CA PRO A 237 -2.88 -1.23 -14.45
C PRO A 237 -1.36 -1.30 -14.67
N TYR A 238 -0.64 -0.25 -14.29
CA TYR A 238 0.82 -0.19 -14.38
C TYR A 238 1.43 -0.25 -12.98
N LEU A 239 2.33 -1.22 -12.75
CA LEU A 239 3.12 -1.29 -11.53
C LEU A 239 4.05 -0.09 -11.47
N GLU A 240 3.93 0.69 -10.40
CA GLU A 240 4.64 1.96 -10.24
C GLU A 240 5.15 2.14 -8.80
N PHE A 241 6.01 3.12 -8.59
CA PHE A 241 6.56 3.48 -7.28
C PHE A 241 7.19 2.29 -6.55
N THR A 242 7.98 1.49 -7.28
CA THR A 242 8.69 0.33 -6.75
C THR A 242 9.85 0.77 -5.84
N ARG A 243 10.61 1.82 -6.20
CA ARG A 243 11.71 2.33 -5.35
C ARG A 243 11.21 3.02 -4.10
N GLU A 244 10.07 3.72 -4.19
CA GLU A 244 9.41 4.23 -2.98
C GLU A 244 9.16 3.09 -1.99
N GLU A 245 8.63 1.94 -2.44
CA GLU A 245 8.44 0.78 -1.57
C GLU A 245 9.78 0.22 -1.06
N GLU A 246 10.81 0.13 -1.89
CA GLU A 246 12.13 -0.32 -1.46
C GLU A 246 12.68 0.56 -0.33
N ARG A 247 12.45 1.87 -0.42
CA ARG A 247 12.79 2.84 0.63
C ARG A 247 11.98 2.63 1.92
N LEU A 248 10.67 2.36 1.80
CA LEU A 248 9.84 2.02 2.97
C LEU A 248 10.36 0.75 3.65
N SER A 249 10.59 -0.30 2.87
CA SER A 249 11.18 -1.57 3.31
C SER A 249 12.54 -1.36 3.99
N TYR A 250 13.41 -0.56 3.40
CA TYR A 250 14.74 -0.23 3.94
C TYR A 250 14.63 0.49 5.29
N ALA A 251 13.80 1.53 5.40
CA ALA A 251 13.62 2.29 6.61
C ALA A 251 13.10 1.39 7.76
N ALA A 252 12.17 0.51 7.44
CA ALA A 252 11.59 -0.41 8.41
C ALA A 252 12.59 -1.49 8.88
N LYS A 253 13.36 -2.09 7.97
CA LYS A 253 14.43 -3.06 8.30
C LYS A 253 15.54 -2.42 9.14
N THR A 254 15.95 -1.20 8.78
CA THR A 254 16.96 -0.42 9.51
C THR A 254 16.53 -0.17 10.96
N TYR A 255 15.27 0.22 11.18
CA TYR A 255 14.71 0.41 12.52
C TYR A 255 14.79 -0.86 13.39
N CYS A 256 14.67 -2.02 12.75
CA CYS A 256 14.76 -3.34 13.38
C CYS A 256 16.19 -3.89 13.49
N GLY A 257 17.21 -3.15 13.04
CA GLY A 257 18.60 -3.61 13.07
C GLY A 257 18.88 -4.76 12.09
N VAL A 258 17.96 -5.03 11.16
CA VAL A 258 18.15 -6.00 10.09
C VAL A 258 18.99 -5.33 9.00
N LYS A 259 20.08 -5.99 8.57
CA LYS A 259 20.86 -5.52 7.42
C LYS A 259 19.95 -5.44 6.20
N ALA A 260 19.66 -4.23 5.74
CA ALA A 260 18.94 -4.03 4.50
C ALA A 260 19.87 -4.39 3.34
N PHE A 261 19.59 -5.49 2.65
CA PHE A 261 20.29 -5.84 1.43
C PHE A 261 19.72 -4.99 0.28
N GLY A 262 20.49 -4.00 -0.18
CA GLY A 262 20.12 -3.13 -1.29
C GLY A 262 21.03 -1.90 -1.38
N ASN A 263 21.23 -1.37 -2.58
CA ASN A 263 22.02 -0.15 -2.83
C ASN A 263 21.28 1.16 -2.46
N SER A 264 20.15 1.07 -1.77
CA SER A 264 19.34 2.23 -1.35
C SER A 264 20.03 2.93 -0.18
N HIS A 265 20.83 3.94 -0.50
CA HIS A 265 21.49 4.78 0.50
C HIS A 265 20.60 5.95 0.93
N PRO A 266 20.43 6.21 2.24
CA PRO A 266 19.60 7.31 2.76
C PRO A 266 19.95 8.69 2.20
N GLU A 267 21.23 8.96 1.92
CA GLU A 267 21.68 10.21 1.33
C GLU A 267 21.08 10.52 -0.06
N ASN A 268 20.49 9.54 -0.75
CA ASN A 268 19.96 9.71 -2.10
C ASN A 268 18.44 9.83 -2.18
N TRP A 269 17.68 9.78 -1.07
CA TRP A 269 16.21 9.68 -1.14
C TRP A 269 15.51 10.84 -1.86
N ALA A 270 16.03 12.06 -1.76
CA ALA A 270 15.50 13.19 -2.53
C ALA A 270 15.69 13.00 -4.05
N ARG A 271 16.83 12.44 -4.45
CA ARG A 271 17.13 12.07 -5.84
C ARG A 271 16.30 10.85 -6.27
N ASP A 272 16.09 9.89 -5.38
CA ASP A 272 15.33 8.68 -5.67
C ASP A 272 13.85 9.00 -5.89
N TYR A 273 13.31 10.03 -5.23
CA TYR A 273 11.98 10.55 -5.51
C TYR A 273 11.85 11.07 -6.95
N ASP A 274 12.81 11.86 -7.42
CA ASP A 274 12.85 12.31 -8.81
C ASP A 274 13.02 11.13 -9.79
N LEU A 275 13.71 10.06 -9.36
CA LEU A 275 13.86 8.83 -10.13
C LEU A 275 12.57 8.01 -10.15
N ASP A 276 11.80 7.93 -9.06
CA ASP A 276 10.47 7.31 -9.03
C ASP A 276 9.54 7.97 -10.05
N LEU A 277 9.58 9.30 -10.12
CA LEU A 277 8.82 10.06 -11.12
C LEU A 277 9.32 9.86 -12.54
N LYS A 278 10.60 9.50 -12.73
CA LYS A 278 11.15 9.13 -14.04
C LYS A 278 10.88 7.67 -14.41
N GLU A 279 10.89 6.75 -13.46
CA GLU A 279 10.51 5.36 -13.65
C GLU A 279 9.06 5.28 -14.11
N ALA A 280 8.18 6.09 -13.50
CA ALA A 280 6.81 6.25 -13.96
C ALA A 280 6.65 6.74 -15.41
N LYS A 281 7.72 7.24 -16.02
CA LYS A 281 7.77 7.60 -17.45
C LYS A 281 8.34 6.47 -18.32
N ALA A 282 9.16 5.59 -17.76
CA ALA A 282 9.87 4.51 -18.46
C ALA A 282 9.12 3.16 -18.46
N SER A 283 8.15 2.95 -17.56
CA SER A 283 7.27 1.76 -17.53
C SER A 283 6.30 1.65 -18.72
N ARG A 284 6.46 2.49 -19.75
CA ARG A 284 5.53 2.75 -20.86
C ARG A 284 6.14 2.32 -22.19
#